data_AF-A0A259HHK9-F1
#
_entry.id   AF-A0A259HHK9-F1
#
_cell.length_a   1.000
_cell.length_b   1.000
_cell.length_c   1.000
_cell.angle_alpha   90.00
_cell.angle_beta   90.00
_cell.angle_gamma   90.00
#
_symmetry.space_group_name_H-M   'P 1'
#
loop_
_entity.id
_entity.type
_entity.pdbx_description
1 polymer ?
#
loop_
_entity_poly.entity_id
_entity_poly.type
_entity_poly.pdbx_seq_one_letter_code
_entity_poly.pdbx_strand_id
1 'polypeptide(L)'
;LCSGFMLSTTMGNYETNIPKPQQSVVLEVGPKETVLEKELYKYHDNKVDIESLAYFDSNRLVVDYWKLYDNYESEEFIYVSEDETKKLKNHFYVSENSALLFKIKETCSGKESFELFEKLLNKLEILFTRVRR
;
A
#
# COMPACT_ATOMS: atom_id res chain seq x y z
N LEU A 1 -67.93 36.09 30.88
CA LEU A 1 -68.22 34.73 31.41
C LEU A 1 -66.98 33.89 31.17
N CYS A 2 -66.16 33.43 32.11
CA CYS A 2 -66.16 33.41 33.57
C CYS A 2 -64.68 33.28 34.04
N SER A 3 -64.41 33.72 35.28
CA SER A 3 -63.46 33.19 36.30
C SER A 3 -62.45 32.10 35.89
N GLY A 4 -61.21 32.03 36.38
CA GLY A 4 -60.64 32.52 37.63
C GLY A 4 -59.39 31.68 37.98
N PHE A 5 -58.46 32.29 38.73
CA PHE A 5 -57.63 31.74 39.82
C PHE A 5 -57.05 30.30 39.78
N MET A 6 -55.72 30.14 39.87
CA MET A 6 -54.97 29.71 41.07
C MET A 6 -53.50 29.37 40.73
N LEU A 7 -52.62 29.72 41.68
CA LEU A 7 -51.17 29.49 41.70
C LEU A 7 -50.80 27.99 41.78
N SER A 8 -49.64 27.63 41.22
CA SER A 8 -48.83 26.53 41.76
C SER A 8 -47.34 26.80 41.56
N THR A 9 -46.67 27.03 42.68
CA THR A 9 -45.23 27.02 42.91
C THR A 9 -44.66 25.62 42.80
N THR A 10 -43.54 25.43 42.09
CA THR A 10 -42.22 25.09 42.66
C THR A 10 -41.26 24.44 41.64
N MET A 11 -39.99 24.80 41.81
CA MET A 11 -38.77 24.04 41.47
C MET A 11 -38.47 23.79 39.98
N GLY A 12 -37.73 24.73 39.37
CA GLY A 12 -36.95 24.50 38.16
C GLY A 12 -35.47 24.41 38.52
N ASN A 13 -34.87 23.27 38.21
CA ASN A 13 -33.53 22.83 38.56
C ASN A 13 -32.42 23.76 38.06
N TYR A 14 -31.36 23.88 38.87
CA TYR A 14 -30.07 24.44 38.47
C TYR A 14 -29.53 23.60 37.31
N GLU A 15 -29.52 24.15 36.10
CA GLU A 15 -28.78 23.56 34.97
C GLU A 15 -27.29 23.78 35.23
N THR A 16 -26.62 22.71 35.64
CA THR A 16 -25.17 22.60 35.62
C THR A 16 -24.68 22.73 34.17
N ASN A 17 -23.95 23.80 33.87
CA ASN A 17 -23.14 23.93 32.66
C ASN A 17 -22.02 22.89 32.69
N ILE A 18 -22.31 21.67 32.26
CA ILE A 18 -21.30 20.65 31.98
C ILE A 18 -20.85 20.88 30.53
N PRO A 19 -19.59 21.26 30.26
CA PRO A 19 -19.11 21.33 28.88
C PRO A 19 -19.22 19.93 28.25
N LYS A 20 -19.91 19.84 27.11
CA LYS A 20 -19.98 18.61 26.31
C LYS A 20 -18.56 18.13 26.01
N PRO A 21 -18.25 16.84 26.15
CA PRO A 21 -16.99 16.30 25.67
C PRO A 21 -16.87 16.62 24.17
N GLN A 22 -15.73 17.19 23.77
CA GLN A 22 -15.42 17.43 22.37
C GLN A 22 -15.58 16.11 21.62
N GLN A 23 -16.47 16.11 20.62
CA GLN A 23 -16.61 14.99 19.70
C GLN A 23 -15.25 14.74 19.07
N SER A 24 -14.68 13.58 19.37
CA SER A 24 -13.52 13.04 18.68
C SER A 24 -13.82 13.01 17.18
N VAL A 25 -13.06 13.78 16.42
CA VAL A 25 -13.10 13.78 14.96
C VAL A 25 -12.83 12.36 14.50
N VAL A 26 -13.86 11.69 13.99
CA VAL A 26 -13.69 10.46 13.22
C VAL A 26 -13.09 10.90 11.89
N LEU A 27 -11.78 10.75 11.76
CA LEU A 27 -11.13 10.82 10.45
C LEU A 27 -11.67 9.63 9.66
N GLU A 28 -12.62 9.90 8.76
CA GLU A 28 -12.97 8.96 7.70
C GLU A 28 -11.72 8.78 6.84
N VAL A 29 -10.95 7.73 7.15
CA VAL A 29 -9.91 7.24 6.26
C VAL A 29 -10.68 6.72 5.04
N GLY A 30 -10.64 7.49 3.95
CA GLY A 30 -11.18 7.08 2.65
C GLY A 30 -10.64 5.70 2.27
N PRO A 31 -11.27 5.00 1.30
CA PRO A 31 -10.93 3.63 0.99
C PRO A 31 -9.42 3.51 0.75
N LYS A 32 -8.75 2.83 1.68
CA LYS A 32 -7.33 2.50 1.59
C LYS A 32 -7.22 1.67 0.32
N GLU A 33 -6.72 2.26 -0.77
CA GLU A 33 -6.38 1.51 -1.97
C GLU A 33 -5.53 0.33 -1.49
N THR A 34 -6.06 -0.88 -1.63
CA THR A 34 -5.32 -2.08 -1.28
C THR A 34 -4.20 -2.17 -2.30
N VAL A 35 -3.03 -1.63 -1.97
CA VAL A 35 -1.83 -1.76 -2.79
C VAL A 35 -1.61 -3.26 -2.96
N LEU A 36 -1.77 -3.72 -4.20
CA LEU A 36 -1.52 -5.11 -4.54
C LEU A 36 -0.01 -5.28 -4.60
N GLU A 37 0.54 -5.93 -3.59
CA GLU A 37 1.97 -6.23 -3.46
C GLU A 37 2.22 -7.73 -3.30
N LYS A 38 3.39 -8.18 -3.79
CA LYS A 38 3.86 -9.55 -3.67
C LYS A 38 5.33 -9.58 -3.27
N GLU A 39 5.59 -10.18 -2.12
CA GLU A 39 6.93 -10.55 -1.70
C GLU A 39 7.54 -11.57 -2.67
N LEU A 40 8.69 -11.22 -3.25
CA LEU A 40 9.54 -12.06 -4.07
C LEU A 40 10.65 -12.71 -3.25
N TYR A 41 11.19 -11.97 -2.28
CA TYR A 41 12.20 -12.45 -1.35
C TYR A 41 12.15 -11.66 -0.05
N LYS A 42 12.36 -12.38 1.06
CA LYS A 42 12.54 -11.77 2.38
C LYS A 42 13.57 -12.56 3.16
N TYR A 43 14.51 -11.85 3.75
CA TYR A 43 15.53 -12.40 4.63
C TYR A 43 15.78 -11.43 5.78
N HIS A 44 15.89 -11.97 6.98
CA HIS A 44 16.11 -11.21 8.20
C HIS A 44 17.01 -12.02 9.12
N ASP A 45 18.10 -11.42 9.56
CA ASP A 45 18.91 -11.88 10.69
C ASP A 45 19.36 -10.71 11.56
N ASN A 46 20.22 -10.97 12.55
CA ASN A 46 20.66 -9.94 13.49
C ASN A 46 21.53 -8.83 12.88
N LYS A 47 21.91 -8.93 11.60
CA LYS A 47 22.83 -8.00 10.91
C LYS A 47 22.30 -7.53 9.56
N VAL A 48 21.43 -8.31 8.93
CA VAL A 48 21.03 -8.13 7.54
C VAL A 48 19.53 -8.26 7.38
N ASP A 49 18.95 -7.22 6.77
CA ASP A 49 17.59 -7.27 6.26
C ASP A 49 17.62 -7.15 4.75
N ILE A 50 16.87 -8.01 4.08
CA ILE A 50 16.68 -7.96 2.64
C ILE A 50 15.21 -8.18 2.35
N GLU A 51 14.65 -7.29 1.54
CA GLU A 51 13.27 -7.40 1.06
C GLU A 51 13.24 -7.10 -0.43
N SER A 52 12.42 -7.84 -1.17
CA SER A 52 12.15 -7.59 -2.57
C SER A 52 10.68 -7.82 -2.83
N LEU A 53 10.00 -6.80 -3.33
CA LEU A 53 8.58 -6.76 -3.59
C LEU A 53 8.30 -6.47 -5.05
N ALA A 54 7.18 -6.98 -5.55
CA ALA A 54 6.57 -6.56 -6.80
C ALA A 54 5.21 -5.94 -6.50
N TYR A 55 4.93 -4.76 -7.04
CA TYR A 55 3.65 -4.06 -6.83
C TYR A 55 3.36 -3.11 -7.98
N PHE A 56 2.14 -2.56 -7.97
CA PHE A 56 1.76 -1.48 -8.87
C PHE A 56 1.74 -0.14 -8.12
N ASP A 57 2.53 0.81 -8.61
CA ASP A 57 2.43 2.22 -8.24
C ASP A 57 1.68 2.95 -9.37
N SER A 58 0.41 3.26 -9.12
CA SER A 58 -0.52 3.74 -10.14
C SER A 58 -0.57 2.75 -11.32
N ASN A 59 -0.18 3.17 -12.53
CA ASN A 59 -0.16 2.32 -13.73
C ASN A 59 1.21 1.70 -14.03
N ARG A 60 2.19 1.84 -13.13
CA ARG A 60 3.55 1.33 -13.33
C ARG A 60 3.76 0.09 -12.49
N LEU A 61 4.28 -0.96 -13.12
CA LEU A 61 4.79 -2.11 -12.39
C LEU A 61 6.16 -1.75 -11.80
N VAL A 62 6.32 -1.99 -10.51
CA VAL A 62 7.55 -1.76 -9.77
C VAL A 62 8.01 -3.07 -9.18
N VAL A 63 9.30 -3.35 -9.32
CA VAL A 63 10.00 -4.33 -8.51
C VAL A 63 11.08 -3.61 -7.74
N ASP A 64 11.06 -3.72 -6.41
CA ASP A 64 12.08 -3.18 -5.54
C ASP A 64 12.99 -4.27 -4.97
N TYR A 65 14.15 -3.83 -4.52
CA TYR A 65 15.10 -4.62 -3.75
C TYR A 65 15.75 -3.71 -2.74
N TRP A 66 15.36 -3.90 -1.48
CA TRP A 66 15.86 -3.17 -0.34
C TRP A 66 16.80 -4.05 0.47
N LYS A 67 17.90 -3.46 0.94
CA LYS A 67 18.87 -4.12 1.79
C LYS A 67 19.38 -3.18 2.87
N LEU A 68 19.33 -3.64 4.11
CA LEU A 68 19.96 -3.01 5.26
C LEU A 68 21.04 -3.92 5.83
N TYR A 69 22.20 -3.36 6.11
CA TYR A 69 23.33 -4.04 6.75
C TYR A 69 24.03 -3.11 7.73
N ASP A 70 23.98 -3.40 9.03
CA ASP A 70 24.58 -2.58 10.11
C ASP A 70 24.28 -1.06 10.01
N ASN A 71 25.07 -0.32 9.22
CA ASN A 71 24.94 1.13 8.98
C ASN A 71 24.87 1.49 7.48
N TYR A 72 24.59 0.52 6.62
CA TYR A 72 24.49 0.67 5.17
C TYR A 72 23.10 0.24 4.71
N GLU A 73 22.39 1.18 4.08
CA GLU A 73 21.11 0.95 3.43
C GLU A 73 21.29 1.13 1.93
N SER A 74 20.64 0.28 1.14
CA SER A 74 20.65 0.37 -0.32
C SER A 74 19.32 -0.06 -0.84
N GLU A 75 18.81 0.69 -1.80
CA GLU A 75 17.53 0.38 -2.41
C GLU A 75 17.65 0.48 -3.94
N GLU A 76 17.17 -0.55 -4.61
CA GLU A 76 17.14 -0.60 -6.07
C GLU A 76 15.72 -0.80 -6.56
N PHE A 77 15.41 -0.19 -7.69
CA PHE A 77 14.09 -0.24 -8.31
C PHE A 77 14.20 -0.54 -9.78
N ILE A 78 13.27 -1.37 -10.27
CA ILE A 78 12.95 -1.50 -11.69
C ILE A 78 11.54 -0.98 -11.89
N TYR A 79 11.42 0.02 -12.76
CA TYR A 79 10.14 0.59 -13.20
C TYR A 79 9.82 0.13 -14.61
N VAL A 80 8.64 -0.46 -14.79
CA VAL A 80 8.08 -0.84 -16.08
C VAL A 80 6.86 0.03 -16.35
N SER A 81 6.84 0.71 -17.50
CA SER A 81 5.72 1.57 -17.89
C SER A 81 4.45 0.74 -18.14
N GLU A 82 3.29 1.41 -18.23
CA GLU A 82 2.03 0.73 -18.49
C GLU A 82 2.06 -0.06 -19.81
N ASP A 83 2.60 0.52 -20.88
CA ASP A 83 2.65 -0.11 -22.20
C ASP A 83 3.59 -1.33 -22.23
N GLU A 84 4.72 -1.23 -21.54
CA GLU A 84 5.64 -2.35 -21.37
C GLU A 84 5.06 -3.44 -20.45
N THR A 85 4.26 -3.04 -19.46
CA THR A 85 3.51 -3.99 -18.62
C THR A 85 2.46 -4.77 -19.42
N LYS A 86 1.85 -4.18 -20.44
CA LYS A 86 0.95 -4.90 -21.36
C LYS A 86 1.68 -6.04 -22.08
N LYS A 87 2.96 -5.88 -22.42
CA LYS A 87 3.77 -6.96 -23.01
C LYS A 87 3.99 -8.11 -22.03
N LEU A 88 4.28 -7.81 -20.75
CA LEU A 88 4.36 -8.83 -19.70
C LEU A 88 3.04 -9.59 -19.52
N LYS A 89 1.92 -8.86 -19.47
CA LYS A 89 0.58 -9.44 -19.39
C LYS A 89 0.31 -10.40 -20.54
N ASN A 90 0.66 -9.99 -21.77
CA ASN A 90 0.53 -10.84 -22.95
C ASN A 90 1.43 -12.08 -22.88
N HIS A 91 2.68 -11.92 -22.42
CA HIS A 91 3.62 -13.05 -22.26
C HIS A 91 3.08 -14.11 -21.30
N PHE A 92 2.51 -13.69 -20.17
CA PHE A 92 1.97 -14.59 -19.16
C PHE A 92 0.50 -15.00 -19.40
N TYR A 93 -0.13 -14.50 -20.47
CA TYR A 93 -1.55 -14.71 -20.78
C TYR A 93 -2.48 -14.31 -19.61
N VAL A 94 -2.24 -13.14 -19.01
CA VAL A 94 -3.04 -12.59 -17.90
C VAL A 94 -3.56 -11.19 -18.23
N SER A 95 -4.76 -10.84 -17.76
CA SER A 95 -5.36 -9.50 -17.95
C SER A 95 -5.24 -8.60 -16.72
N GLU A 96 -5.33 -9.19 -15.52
CA GLU A 96 -5.34 -8.48 -14.25
C GLU A 96 -3.93 -8.20 -13.69
N ASN A 97 -3.77 -7.08 -12.99
CA ASN A 97 -2.52 -6.71 -12.32
C ASN A 97 -2.16 -7.72 -11.22
N SER A 98 -3.15 -8.14 -10.42
CA SER A 98 -3.02 -9.16 -9.38
C SER A 98 -2.43 -10.46 -9.95
N ALA A 99 -2.99 -10.96 -11.05
CA ALA A 99 -2.56 -12.18 -11.72
C ALA A 99 -1.12 -12.05 -12.27
N LEU A 100 -0.77 -10.88 -12.82
CA LEU A 100 0.60 -10.61 -13.24
C LEU A 100 1.59 -10.65 -12.07
N LEU A 101 1.28 -10.00 -10.94
CA LEU A 101 2.14 -10.04 -9.74
C LEU A 101 2.34 -11.47 -9.22
N PHE A 102 1.31 -12.31 -9.27
CA PHE A 102 1.45 -13.73 -8.95
C PHE A 102 2.41 -14.44 -9.91
N LYS A 103 2.30 -14.19 -11.23
CA LYS A 103 3.21 -14.80 -12.22
C LYS A 103 4.66 -14.34 -12.05
N ILE A 104 4.87 -13.07 -11.69
CA ILE A 104 6.19 -12.55 -11.35
C ILE A 104 6.74 -13.28 -10.12
N LYS A 105 5.94 -13.42 -9.05
CA LYS A 105 6.35 -14.17 -7.85
C LYS A 105 6.71 -15.62 -8.16
N GLU A 106 5.93 -16.30 -8.99
CA GLU A 106 6.22 -17.68 -9.42
C GLU A 106 7.53 -17.80 -10.22
N THR A 107 7.86 -16.77 -11.02
CA THR A 107 9.00 -16.81 -11.97
C THR A 107 10.29 -16.21 -11.39
N CYS A 108 10.18 -15.24 -10.49
CA CYS A 108 11.25 -14.37 -10.04
C CYS A 108 11.31 -14.30 -8.50
N SER A 109 11.30 -15.45 -7.82
CA SER A 109 11.41 -15.53 -6.36
C SER A 109 12.76 -16.05 -5.88
N GLY A 110 13.08 -15.76 -4.62
CA GLY A 110 14.32 -16.17 -3.97
C GLY A 110 15.39 -15.08 -3.98
N LYS A 111 16.60 -15.42 -3.51
CA LYS A 111 17.67 -14.46 -3.22
C LYS A 111 18.05 -13.56 -4.42
N GLU A 112 17.89 -14.07 -5.64
CA GLU A 112 18.20 -13.38 -6.90
C GLU A 112 16.93 -12.82 -7.60
N SER A 113 15.84 -12.60 -6.86
CA SER A 113 14.54 -12.19 -7.41
C SER A 113 14.63 -10.98 -8.33
N PHE A 114 15.41 -9.98 -7.93
CA PHE A 114 15.58 -8.73 -8.65
C PHE A 114 16.32 -8.94 -9.99
N GLU A 115 17.45 -9.67 -9.97
CA GLU A 115 18.20 -10.00 -11.18
C GLU A 115 17.43 -10.96 -12.10
N LEU A 116 16.65 -11.89 -11.55
CA LEU A 116 15.78 -12.76 -12.32
C LEU A 116 14.70 -11.96 -13.06
N PHE A 117 14.12 -10.97 -12.40
CA PHE A 117 13.15 -10.08 -13.03
C PHE A 117 13.81 -9.23 -14.13
N GLU A 118 14.96 -8.63 -13.87
CA GLU A 118 15.73 -7.88 -14.89
C GLU A 118 16.08 -8.77 -16.11
N LYS A 119 16.53 -10.00 -15.88
CA LYS A 119 16.82 -10.97 -16.95
C LYS A 119 15.57 -11.33 -17.76
N LEU A 120 14.42 -11.49 -17.10
CA LEU A 120 13.14 -11.74 -17.76
C LEU A 120 12.78 -10.59 -18.70
N LEU A 121 12.85 -9.34 -18.22
CA LEU A 121 12.54 -8.16 -19.03
C LEU A 121 13.46 -8.06 -20.26
N ASN A 122 14.77 -8.24 -20.05
CA ASN A 122 15.74 -8.24 -21.14
C ASN A 122 15.47 -9.35 -22.17
N LYS A 123 15.15 -10.57 -21.71
CA LYS A 123 14.80 -11.69 -22.59
C LYS A 123 13.55 -11.43 -23.42
N LEU A 124 12.60 -10.67 -22.89
CA LEU A 124 11.33 -10.33 -23.54
C LEU A 124 11.41 -9.01 -24.33
N GLU A 125 12.58 -8.37 -24.39
CA GLU A 125 12.78 -7.07 -25.03
C GLU A 125 11.83 -5.99 -24.47
N ILE A 126 11.57 -6.06 -23.16
CA ILE A 126 10.71 -5.12 -22.45
C ILE A 126 11.57 -3.99 -21.89
N LEU A 127 11.20 -2.75 -22.20
CA LEU A 127 11.94 -1.57 -21.75
C LEU A 127 11.62 -1.27 -20.28
N PHE A 128 12.64 -0.91 -19.51
CA PHE A 128 12.51 -0.55 -18.11
C PHE A 128 13.52 0.51 -17.69
N THR A 129 13.26 1.16 -16.55
CA THR A 129 14.19 2.09 -15.90
C THR A 129 14.70 1.47 -14.61
N ARG A 130 16.02 1.43 -14.42
CA ARG A 130 16.65 1.03 -13.16
C ARG A 130 17.11 2.24 -12.38
N VAL A 131 16.80 2.30 -11.09
CA VAL A 131 17.22 3.37 -10.18
C VAL A 131 17.86 2.73 -8.96
N ARG A 132 18.95 3.33 -8.46
CA ARG A 132 19.59 2.96 -7.19
C ARG A 132 19.64 4.18 -6.28
N ARG A 133 19.29 3.99 -5.01
CA ARG A 133 19.33 4.99 -3.94
C ARG A 133 20.30 4.54 -2.85
#